data_AF-A0A839WA42-F1
#
_entry.id   AF-A0A839WA42-F1
#
_cell.length_a   1.000
_cell.length_b   1.000
_cell.length_c   1.000
_cell.angle_alpha   90.00
_cell.angle_beta   90.00
_cell.angle_gamma   90.00
#
_symmetry.space_group_name_H-M   'P 1'
#
loop_
_entity.id
_entity.type
_entity.pdbx_description
1 polymer ?
#
loop_
_entity_poly.entity_id
_entity_poly.type
_entity_poly.pdbx_seq_one_letter_code
_entity_poly.pdbx_strand_id
1 'polypeptide(L)'
;MPHKANEPRRHKIPKARYRVENWAAYDAALCRRGDLTIWVTLEAIAAWTPPATQWRGRPARYSDIAIETGLMLRIAFGRPWRQTEGLLGSLMRLLGLELPVPDLTTFSRRGADRAVASALARTDRSPWSSIPPG
;
A
#
# COMPACT_ATOMS: atom_id res chain seq x y z
N MET A 1 23.30 30.81 -15.89
CA MET A 1 21.88 30.56 -15.53
C MET A 1 20.97 31.30 -16.50
N PRO A 2 20.06 30.62 -17.24
CA PRO A 2 19.38 31.20 -18.42
C PRO A 2 18.24 32.19 -18.11
N HIS A 3 17.81 32.31 -16.86
CA HIS A 3 16.58 33.04 -16.49
C HIS A 3 16.81 34.48 -15.97
N LYS A 4 18.06 34.95 -15.90
CA LYS A 4 18.39 36.29 -15.34
C LYS A 4 18.28 37.46 -16.32
N ALA A 5 18.31 37.21 -17.64
CA ALA A 5 18.41 38.28 -18.63
C ALA A 5 17.20 39.25 -18.66
N ASN A 6 16.04 38.84 -18.14
CA ASN A 6 14.79 39.60 -18.20
C ASN A 6 14.18 39.97 -16.84
N GLU A 7 14.97 39.87 -15.77
CA GLU A 7 14.57 40.22 -14.40
C GLU A 7 13.97 41.64 -14.26
N PRO A 8 14.57 42.70 -14.83
CA PRO A 8 14.03 44.07 -14.74
C PRO A 8 12.83 44.34 -15.65
N ARG A 9 12.41 43.41 -16.51
CA ARG A 9 11.26 43.60 -17.44
C ARG A 9 10.09 42.63 -17.18
N ARG A 10 10.24 41.70 -16.23
CA ARG A 10 9.21 40.70 -15.89
C ARG A 10 7.87 41.29 -15.48
N HIS A 11 7.86 42.46 -14.85
CA HIS A 11 6.65 43.14 -14.40
C HIS A 11 5.85 43.77 -15.56
N LYS A 12 6.46 43.91 -16.76
CA LYS A 12 5.79 44.41 -17.97
C LYS A 12 5.11 43.32 -18.80
N ILE A 13 5.37 42.05 -18.50
CA ILE A 13 4.70 40.92 -19.15
C ILE A 13 3.34 40.75 -18.48
N PRO A 14 2.21 40.95 -19.20
CA PRO A 14 0.89 40.71 -18.64
C PRO A 14 0.82 39.26 -18.17
N LYS A 15 0.48 39.05 -16.90
CA LYS A 15 0.26 37.69 -16.41
C LYS A 15 -0.99 37.15 -17.09
N ALA A 16 -0.83 36.14 -17.94
CA ALA A 16 -1.95 35.38 -18.47
C ALA A 16 -2.76 34.81 -17.30
N ARG A 17 -4.05 35.18 -17.23
CA ARG A 17 -5.00 34.66 -16.26
C ARG A 17 -5.68 33.45 -16.88
N TYR A 18 -5.21 32.27 -16.54
CA TYR A 18 -5.84 31.02 -16.95
C TYR A 18 -6.99 30.67 -15.98
N ARG A 19 -8.13 30.25 -16.53
CA ARG A 19 -9.24 29.69 -15.76
C ARG A 19 -9.11 28.16 -15.79
N VAL A 20 -9.10 27.52 -14.62
CA VAL A 20 -9.04 26.06 -14.52
C VAL A 20 -10.45 25.51 -14.75
N GLU A 21 -10.72 25.01 -15.95
CA GLU A 21 -12.05 24.50 -16.34
C GLU A 21 -12.24 23.03 -15.97
N ASN A 22 -11.16 22.28 -15.77
CA ASN A 22 -11.18 20.83 -15.54
C ASN A 22 -11.06 20.43 -14.06
N TRP A 23 -11.20 21.37 -13.11
CA TRP A 23 -10.93 21.14 -11.69
C TRP A 23 -11.67 19.91 -11.14
N ALA A 24 -12.96 19.77 -11.44
CA ALA A 24 -13.77 18.65 -10.97
C ALA A 24 -13.26 17.30 -11.47
N ALA A 25 -12.82 17.22 -12.74
CA ALA A 25 -12.28 15.99 -13.31
C ALA A 25 -10.91 15.64 -12.72
N TYR A 26 -10.07 16.65 -12.47
CA TYR A 26 -8.78 16.50 -11.81
C TYR A 26 -8.95 16.02 -10.37
N ASP A 27 -9.84 16.64 -9.59
CA ASP A 27 -10.13 16.29 -8.21
C ASP A 27 -10.68 14.86 -8.09
N ALA A 28 -11.65 14.48 -8.93
CA ALA A 28 -12.16 13.12 -8.98
C ALA A 28 -11.06 12.10 -9.34
N ALA A 29 -10.11 12.46 -10.19
CA ALA A 29 -8.97 11.62 -10.51
C ALA A 29 -7.99 11.47 -9.32
N LEU A 30 -7.83 12.51 -8.50
CA LEU A 30 -7.05 12.41 -7.26
C LEU A 30 -7.74 11.50 -6.24
N CYS A 31 -9.06 11.65 -6.04
CA CYS A 31 -9.82 10.75 -5.16
C CYS A 31 -9.68 9.29 -5.59
N ARG A 32 -9.82 8.98 -6.88
CA ARG A 32 -9.67 7.62 -7.42
C ARG A 32 -8.29 7.02 -7.19
N ARG A 33 -7.23 7.83 -7.03
CA ARG A 33 -5.88 7.32 -6.69
C ARG A 33 -5.79 6.79 -5.26
N GLY A 34 -6.65 7.27 -4.37
CA GLY A 34 -6.76 6.79 -3.00
C GLY A 34 -7.79 5.68 -2.82
N ASP A 35 -8.51 5.31 -3.89
CA ASP A 35 -9.50 4.24 -3.83
C ASP A 35 -8.82 2.88 -3.65
N LEU A 36 -9.39 2.04 -2.80
CA LEU A 36 -8.78 0.78 -2.37
C LEU A 36 -9.72 -0.37 -2.70
N THR A 37 -9.34 -1.17 -3.69
CA THR A 37 -10.01 -2.44 -4.01
C THR A 37 -9.19 -3.60 -3.46
N ILE A 38 -9.81 -4.47 -2.67
CA ILE A 38 -9.17 -5.65 -2.08
C ILE A 38 -9.85 -6.90 -2.62
N TRP A 39 -9.06 -7.81 -3.16
CA TRP A 39 -9.50 -9.15 -3.57
C TRP A 39 -8.92 -10.18 -2.62
N VAL A 40 -9.77 -11.04 -2.07
CA VAL A 40 -9.35 -12.15 -1.21
C VAL A 40 -9.79 -13.45 -1.87
N THR A 41 -8.84 -14.36 -2.11
CA THR A 41 -9.14 -15.65 -2.71
C THR A 41 -9.56 -16.67 -1.65
N LEU A 42 -10.34 -17.67 -2.05
CA LEU A 42 -10.78 -18.73 -1.14
C LEU A 42 -9.61 -19.55 -0.61
N GLU A 43 -8.56 -19.73 -1.42
CA GLU A 43 -7.32 -20.41 -1.02
C GLU A 43 -6.60 -19.63 0.07
N ALA A 44 -6.56 -18.30 -0.02
CA ALA A 44 -5.95 -17.46 1.00
C ALA A 44 -6.73 -17.51 2.32
N ILE A 45 -8.07 -17.55 2.25
CA ILE A 45 -8.94 -17.75 3.41
C ILE A 45 -8.69 -19.11 4.05
N ALA A 46 -8.68 -20.17 3.25
CA ALA A 46 -8.47 -21.54 3.73
C ALA A 46 -7.07 -21.74 4.32
N ALA A 47 -6.04 -21.14 3.73
CA ALA A 47 -4.67 -21.21 4.20
C ALA A 47 -4.39 -20.27 5.38
N TRP A 48 -5.31 -19.37 5.74
CA TRP A 48 -5.07 -18.30 6.70
C TRP A 48 -4.64 -18.82 8.08
N THR A 49 -5.32 -19.85 8.57
CA THR A 49 -4.95 -20.59 9.78
C THR A 49 -4.39 -21.96 9.40
N PRO A 50 -3.15 -22.28 9.79
CA PRO A 50 -2.56 -23.55 9.42
C PRO A 50 -3.25 -24.70 10.16
N PRO A 51 -3.28 -25.92 9.58
CA PRO A 51 -3.86 -27.08 10.23
C PRO A 51 -3.13 -27.42 11.53
N ALA A 52 -3.85 -28.00 12.49
CA ALA A 52 -3.27 -28.45 13.75
C ALA A 52 -2.16 -29.49 13.49
N THR A 53 -0.91 -29.11 13.73
CA THR A 53 0.23 -30.02 13.56
C THR A 53 0.33 -30.98 14.75
N GLN A 54 0.51 -32.28 14.49
CA GLN A 54 0.71 -33.33 15.51
C GLN A 54 2.15 -33.38 16.10
N TRP A 55 3.04 -32.50 15.67
CA TRP A 55 4.45 -32.50 16.08
C TRP A 55 4.67 -31.88 17.47
N ARG A 56 5.71 -32.33 18.17
CA ARG A 56 6.15 -31.74 19.45
C ARG A 56 6.62 -30.29 19.24
N GLY A 57 5.78 -29.34 19.63
CA GLY A 57 6.04 -27.90 19.58
C GLY A 57 4.75 -27.12 19.75
N ARG A 58 4.83 -25.77 19.88
CA ARG A 58 3.63 -24.92 19.87
C ARG A 58 3.11 -24.85 18.41
N PRO A 59 1.86 -25.25 18.13
CA PRO A 59 1.29 -25.12 16.80
C PRO A 59 1.35 -23.67 16.33
N ALA A 60 1.71 -23.45 15.06
CA ALA A 60 1.66 -22.12 14.47
C ALA A 60 0.20 -21.63 14.48
N ARG A 61 -0.08 -20.49 15.09
CA ARG A 61 -1.44 -19.94 15.15
C ARG A 61 -1.86 -19.24 13.85
N TYR A 62 -0.88 -18.82 13.06
CA TYR A 62 -1.07 -18.05 11.85
C TYR A 62 -0.18 -18.58 10.75
N SER A 63 -0.70 -18.59 9.53
CA SER A 63 0.05 -18.98 8.36
C SER A 63 1.01 -17.89 7.93
N ASP A 64 1.89 -18.26 7.02
CA ASP A 64 2.82 -17.38 6.34
C ASP A 64 2.10 -16.29 5.54
N ILE A 65 1.05 -16.66 4.82
CA ILE A 65 0.22 -15.74 4.04
C ILE A 65 -0.46 -14.69 4.93
N ALA A 66 -0.90 -15.04 6.15
CA ALA A 66 -1.47 -14.08 7.09
C ALA A 66 -0.45 -13.04 7.56
N ILE A 67 0.80 -13.47 7.82
CA ILE A 67 1.89 -12.57 8.22
C ILE A 67 2.29 -11.66 7.06
N GLU A 68 2.45 -12.21 5.86
CA GLU A 68 2.82 -11.46 4.66
C GLU A 68 1.76 -10.43 4.27
N THR A 69 0.48 -10.78 4.38
CA THR A 69 -0.62 -9.85 4.13
C THR A 69 -0.55 -8.63 5.06
N GLY A 70 -0.33 -8.86 6.36
CA GLY A 70 -0.16 -7.75 7.31
C GLY A 70 1.10 -6.91 7.05
N LEU A 71 2.21 -7.54 6.65
CA LEU A 71 3.43 -6.82 6.22
C LEU A 71 3.18 -5.95 4.99
N MET A 72 2.49 -6.46 3.98
CA MET A 72 2.16 -5.71 2.77
C MET A 72 1.29 -4.49 3.10
N LEU A 73 0.23 -4.68 3.90
CA LEU A 73 -0.61 -3.57 4.35
C LEU A 73 0.20 -2.53 5.13
N ARG A 74 1.10 -2.98 6.00
CA ARG A 74 1.97 -2.07 6.75
C ARG A 74 2.81 -1.20 5.81
N ILE A 75 3.43 -1.81 4.80
CA ILE A 75 4.30 -1.13 3.84
C ILE A 75 3.47 -0.17 2.97
N ALA A 76 2.33 -0.63 2.44
CA ALA A 76 1.47 0.15 1.57
C ALA A 76 0.90 1.40 2.28
N PHE A 77 0.54 1.29 3.56
CA PHE A 77 -0.07 2.39 4.31
C PHE A 77 0.91 3.12 5.24
N GLY A 78 2.18 2.71 5.32
CA GLY A 78 3.21 3.33 6.15
C GLY A 78 2.88 3.35 7.65
N ARG A 79 2.16 2.34 8.17
CA ARG A 79 1.61 2.36 9.54
C ARG A 79 2.52 1.68 10.58
N PRO A 80 2.46 2.08 11.86
CA PRO A 80 3.01 1.28 12.96
C PRO A 80 2.28 -0.06 13.14
N TRP A 81 2.90 -1.02 13.84
CA TRP A 81 2.35 -2.36 13.99
C TRP A 81 0.96 -2.41 14.64
N ARG A 82 0.73 -1.63 15.70
CA ARG A 82 -0.59 -1.55 16.37
C ARG A 82 -1.69 -1.05 15.44
N GLN A 83 -1.36 -0.08 14.57
CA GLN A 83 -2.31 0.44 13.59
C GLN A 83 -2.54 -0.56 12.45
N THR A 84 -1.52 -1.32 12.07
CA THR A 84 -1.63 -2.39 11.06
C THR A 84 -2.55 -3.52 11.54
N GLU A 85 -2.41 -3.93 12.80
CA GLU A 85 -3.29 -4.90 13.44
C GLU A 85 -4.76 -4.45 13.40
N GLY A 86 -5.04 -3.21 13.83
CA GLY A 86 -6.39 -2.64 13.80
C GLY A 86 -6.94 -2.44 12.38
N LEU A 87 -6.09 -2.05 11.42
CA LEU A 87 -6.45 -1.94 10.01
C LEU A 87 -6.86 -3.30 9.45
N LEU A 88 -6.01 -4.32 9.61
CA LEU A 88 -6.28 -5.67 9.14
C LEU A 88 -7.55 -6.24 9.76
N GLY A 89 -7.77 -6.06 11.07
CA GLY A 89 -9.02 -6.46 11.73
C GLY A 89 -10.25 -5.70 11.26
N SER A 90 -10.11 -4.45 10.83
CA SER A 90 -11.21 -3.69 10.23
C SER A 90 -11.52 -4.18 8.82
N LEU A 91 -10.50 -4.53 8.04
CA LEU A 91 -10.66 -5.13 6.72
C LEU A 91 -11.35 -6.49 6.78
N MET A 92 -10.96 -7.36 7.71
CA MET A 92 -11.61 -8.67 7.90
C MET A 92 -13.10 -8.52 8.19
N ARG A 93 -13.47 -7.59 9.09
CA ARG A 93 -14.88 -7.29 9.39
C ARG A 93 -15.63 -6.70 8.20
N LEU A 94 -15.00 -5.79 7.45
CA LEU A 94 -15.60 -5.17 6.26
C LEU A 94 -15.87 -6.21 5.16
N LEU A 95 -14.98 -7.19 5.03
CA LEU A 95 -15.10 -8.29 4.07
C LEU A 95 -15.98 -9.44 4.56
N GLY A 96 -16.53 -9.36 5.78
CA GLY A 96 -17.34 -10.43 6.39
C GLY A 96 -16.56 -11.71 6.68
N LEU A 97 -15.24 -11.62 6.87
CA LEU A 97 -14.35 -12.76 7.10
C LEU A 97 -14.10 -12.95 8.60
N GLU A 98 -14.43 -14.13 9.13
CA GLU A 98 -14.14 -14.53 10.52
C GLU A 98 -12.71 -15.07 10.68
N LEU A 99 -11.73 -14.34 10.14
CA LEU A 99 -10.33 -14.73 10.18
C LEU A 99 -9.60 -14.06 11.38
N PRO A 100 -8.82 -14.80 12.18
CA PRO A 100 -8.10 -14.23 13.30
C PRO A 100 -6.94 -13.36 12.82
N VAL A 101 -6.70 -12.24 13.49
CA VAL A 101 -5.65 -11.28 13.11
C VAL A 101 -4.40 -11.46 13.99
N PRO A 102 -3.19 -11.58 13.39
CA PRO A 102 -1.96 -11.58 14.16
C PRO A 102 -1.76 -10.29 14.95
N ASP A 103 -1.27 -10.40 16.18
CA ASP A 103 -0.96 -9.24 17.01
C ASP A 103 0.39 -8.62 16.65
N LEU A 104 0.65 -7.41 17.16
CA LEU A 104 1.93 -6.71 16.95
C LEU A 104 3.15 -7.59 17.28
N THR A 105 3.07 -8.43 18.32
CA THR A 105 4.21 -9.24 18.77
C THR A 105 4.50 -10.35 17.77
N THR A 106 3.45 -10.97 17.21
CA THR A 106 3.58 -11.97 16.15
C THR A 106 4.14 -11.36 14.88
N PHE A 107 3.65 -10.18 14.47
CA PHE A 107 4.17 -9.48 13.29
C PHE A 107 5.65 -9.10 13.44
N SER A 108 6.03 -8.51 14.57
CA SER A 108 7.42 -8.11 14.83
C SER A 108 8.37 -9.31 14.77
N ARG A 109 8.01 -10.41 15.44
CA ARG A 109 8.83 -11.62 15.49
C ARG A 109 8.93 -12.33 14.14
N ARG A 110 7.82 -12.51 13.42
CA ARG A 110 7.79 -13.30 12.18
C ARG A 110 8.08 -12.49 10.92
N GLY A 111 7.97 -11.16 11.00
CA GLY A 111 8.25 -10.26 9.89
C GLY A 111 9.73 -9.94 9.72
N ALA A 112 10.53 -10.04 10.79
CA ALA A 112 11.98 -9.86 10.72
C ALA A 112 12.65 -10.86 9.76
N ASP A 113 12.10 -12.07 9.66
CA ASP A 113 12.66 -13.15 8.84
C ASP A 113 12.21 -13.12 7.37
N ARG A 114 11.38 -12.14 6.96
CA ARG A 114 10.72 -12.17 5.64
C ARG A 114 11.11 -11.03 4.71
N ALA A 115 11.53 -11.41 3.52
CA ALA A 115 11.94 -10.58 2.39
C ALA A 115 10.77 -9.90 1.63
N VAL A 116 9.62 -9.64 2.27
CA VAL A 116 8.46 -9.00 1.59
C VAL A 116 8.80 -7.58 1.14
N ALA A 117 9.62 -6.87 1.92
CA ALA A 117 10.12 -5.55 1.56
C ALA A 117 11.02 -5.55 0.31
N SER A 118 11.82 -6.61 0.08
CA SER A 118 12.69 -6.71 -1.10
C SER A 118 11.95 -7.15 -2.36
N ALA A 119 10.81 -7.85 -2.22
CA ALA A 119 9.94 -8.17 -3.34
C ALA A 119 9.20 -6.93 -3.87
N LEU A 120 8.68 -6.07 -3.00
CA LEU A 120 8.01 -4.82 -3.40
C LEU A 120 8.98 -3.82 -4.04
N ALA A 121 10.25 -3.79 -3.60
CA ALA A 121 11.31 -2.98 -4.23
C ALA A 121 11.70 -3.45 -5.64
N ARG A 122 11.36 -4.69 -6.04
CA ARG A 122 11.61 -5.18 -7.41
C ARG A 122 10.48 -4.81 -8.38
N THR A 123 9.26 -4.66 -7.89
CA THR A 123 8.07 -4.31 -8.70
C THR A 123 8.04 -2.82 -9.09
N ASP A 124 8.76 -1.96 -8.36
CA ASP A 124 9.08 -0.56 -8.71
C ASP A 124 9.66 -0.42 -10.12
N ARG A 125 10.38 -1.45 -10.61
CA ARG A 125 11.01 -1.47 -11.93
C ARG A 125 10.01 -1.86 -13.02
N SER A 126 8.88 -1.16 -13.09
CA SER A 126 7.89 -1.37 -14.16
C SER A 126 8.33 -0.65 -15.45
N PRO A 127 8.16 -1.27 -16.65
CA PRO A 127 8.72 -0.79 -17.93
C PRO A 127 8.08 0.48 -18.52
N TRP A 128 7.26 1.21 -17.74
CA TRP A 128 6.50 2.38 -18.21
C TRP A 128 7.32 3.67 -18.23
N SER A 129 8.61 3.62 -17.90
CA SER A 129 9.55 4.75 -17.98
C SER A 129 10.02 5.08 -19.40
N SER A 130 9.49 4.40 -20.43
CA SER A 130 9.91 4.57 -21.84
C SER A 130 8.91 5.29 -22.75
N ILE A 131 7.86 5.95 -22.22
CA ILE A 131 6.95 6.73 -23.07
C ILE A 131 7.54 8.15 -23.26
N PRO A 132 8.00 8.53 -24.47
CA PRO A 132 8.48 9.88 -24.73
C PRO A 132 7.32 10.89 -24.68
N PRO A 133 7.55 12.13 -24.22
CA PRO A 133 6.53 13.17 -24.29
C PRO A 133 6.30 13.54 -25.76
N GLY A 134 5.06 13.36 -26.22
CA GLY A 134 4.55 13.93 -27.47
C GLY A 134 4.04 15.35 -27.28
#